data_AF-A0AA37BP84-F1
#
_entry.id   AF-A0AA37BP84-F1
#
_cell.length_a   1.000
_cell.length_b   1.000
_cell.length_c   1.000
_cell.angle_alpha   90.00
_cell.angle_beta   90.00
_cell.angle_gamma   90.00
#
_symmetry.space_group_name_H-M   'P 1'
#
loop_
_entity.id
_entity.type
_entity.pdbx_description
1 polymer ?
#
loop_
_entity_poly.entity_id
_entity_poly.type
_entity_poly.pdbx_seq_one_letter_code
_entity_poly.pdbx_strand_id
1 'polypeptide(L)'
;MEEETGGRPQGTLATQQPAREGTPPAHAGGGARLGLPQATALVVGNIVGTGIFLLPASLAAFGTVSILAFGIVTLGALALAVVFGRLGRRIPASGGPYAYAREGFGEFPGFLNAWSFWITAWAGNAGIAFAWVGYVVYFADAAFGLDWSSVPAQVVIGLTGLWIPALINLAGVTKMGLFQLVTTILKFAPLIFVAIIGLFFVQADNFGPFNATDGSWIGALSVAAALVLFAYSGVESASIAAEKVSDPERNIGRASVYGTLACAVLYMLGTIAVFGTVPHDKLVDSTAPFADAINAMFGGSAWGVVMAAFAIISGIGALNGWTLLVAEMPMAAARDGLFPKMFTRMRGGNVPWAGIVIGTALTSITFVLAFAAENAFNTILLLAAFTTVVPYLFSAAAQLFWLATGERQTARKGLAWNMTLAVVALLFSFWMIFGAGSDAVFQGTLMLLAGIPVYIWVKASRGEYGPKEIKHITTGELR
;
A
#
# COMPACT_ATOMS: atom_id res chain seq x y z
N MET A 1 -27.02 18.58 85.78
CA MET A 1 -27.81 17.34 85.67
C MET A 1 -28.47 17.43 84.31
N GLU A 2 -27.84 16.88 83.28
CA GLU A 2 -28.08 15.48 82.83
C GLU A 2 -29.48 15.41 82.20
N GLU A 3 -29.74 14.87 81.01
CA GLU A 3 -29.03 13.93 80.15
C GLU A 3 -29.70 13.93 78.76
N GLU A 4 -28.90 13.61 77.74
CA GLU A 4 -29.16 13.11 76.37
C GLU A 4 -30.51 13.25 75.62
N THR A 5 -30.42 13.66 74.35
CA THR A 5 -30.78 12.80 73.20
C THR A 5 -30.10 13.25 71.89
N GLY A 6 -29.31 12.35 71.30
CA GLY A 6 -29.29 12.10 69.84
C GLY A 6 -28.46 12.99 68.91
N GLY A 7 -27.14 12.76 68.83
CA GLY A 7 -26.28 13.24 67.73
C GLY A 7 -25.52 12.10 67.04
N ARG A 8 -25.83 11.82 65.77
CA ARG A 8 -25.04 10.91 64.90
C ARG A 8 -23.77 11.62 64.40
N PRO A 9 -22.62 10.94 64.26
CA PRO A 9 -21.38 11.55 63.77
C PRO A 9 -21.42 11.80 62.25
N GLN A 10 -20.90 12.96 61.85
CA GLN A 10 -20.70 13.40 60.47
C GLN A 10 -19.69 12.48 59.76
N GLY A 11 -20.13 11.86 58.67
CA GLY A 11 -19.25 11.17 57.72
C GLY A 11 -18.58 12.17 56.77
N THR A 12 -17.26 12.10 56.70
CA THR A 12 -16.39 12.87 55.82
C THR A 12 -16.77 12.68 54.35
N LEU A 13 -17.22 13.75 53.68
CA LEU A 13 -17.41 13.77 52.23
C LEU A 13 -16.04 13.89 51.54
N ALA A 14 -15.47 12.73 51.20
CA ALA A 14 -14.32 12.66 50.30
C ALA A 14 -14.74 13.09 48.89
N THR A 15 -14.04 14.10 48.37
CA THR A 15 -14.17 14.64 47.02
C THR A 15 -13.86 13.55 46.00
N GLN A 16 -14.88 13.06 45.27
CA GLN A 16 -14.68 12.13 44.16
C GLN A 16 -14.10 12.88 42.96
N GLN A 17 -12.81 12.66 42.70
CA GLN A 17 -12.17 12.95 41.41
C GLN A 17 -12.84 12.09 40.32
N PRO A 18 -13.17 12.64 39.14
CA PRO A 18 -13.63 11.81 38.03
C PRO A 18 -12.50 10.90 37.58
N ALA A 19 -12.76 9.59 37.64
CA ALA A 19 -11.86 8.55 37.19
C ALA A 19 -11.43 8.82 35.74
N ARG A 20 -10.11 8.84 35.51
CA ARG A 20 -9.54 8.80 34.16
C ARG A 20 -10.09 7.55 33.46
N GLU A 21 -10.88 7.76 32.41
CA GLU A 21 -11.33 6.68 31.54
C GLU A 21 -10.11 5.90 31.05
N GLY A 22 -10.03 4.66 31.55
CA GLY A 22 -8.99 3.72 31.19
C GLY A 22 -9.02 3.44 29.69
N THR A 23 -7.83 3.21 29.16
CA THR A 23 -7.59 2.60 27.85
C THR A 23 -8.64 1.52 27.56
N PRO A 24 -9.31 1.53 26.38
CA PRO A 24 -10.24 0.47 26.04
C PRO A 24 -9.54 -0.88 26.20
N PRO A 25 -10.21 -1.90 26.77
CA PRO A 25 -9.60 -3.21 26.96
C PRO A 25 -9.14 -3.72 25.59
N ALA A 26 -7.85 -4.03 25.51
CA ALA A 26 -7.29 -4.75 24.38
C ALA A 26 -8.19 -5.96 24.11
N HIS A 27 -8.79 -6.03 22.92
CA HIS A 27 -9.57 -7.19 22.53
C HIS A 27 -8.71 -8.45 22.70
N ALA A 28 -9.02 -9.23 23.73
CA ALA A 28 -8.55 -10.58 23.94
C ALA A 28 -9.24 -11.49 22.92
N GLY A 29 -8.88 -11.34 21.65
CA GLY A 29 -9.08 -12.36 20.62
C GLY A 29 -7.78 -13.12 20.48
N GLY A 30 -7.75 -14.39 20.91
CA GLY A 30 -6.61 -15.30 20.84
C GLY A 30 -6.21 -15.70 19.41
N GLY A 31 -5.87 -14.73 18.57
CA GLY A 31 -5.16 -14.95 17.32
C GLY A 31 -3.65 -14.80 17.55
N ALA A 32 -2.85 -15.67 16.93
CA ALA A 32 -1.40 -15.53 16.94
C ALA A 32 -1.00 -14.16 16.37
N ARG A 33 -0.33 -13.32 17.19
CA ARG A 33 0.23 -12.04 16.74
C ARG A 33 1.41 -12.29 15.80
N LEU A 34 1.58 -11.44 14.80
CA LEU A 34 2.66 -11.50 13.82
C LEU A 34 3.98 -11.09 14.48
N GLY A 35 4.95 -12.00 14.55
CA GLY A 35 6.34 -11.72 14.88
C GLY A 35 7.01 -10.82 13.85
N LEU A 36 8.24 -10.36 14.12
CA LEU A 36 9.04 -9.62 13.15
C LEU A 36 9.19 -10.35 11.80
N PRO A 37 9.48 -11.68 11.74
CA PRO A 37 9.55 -12.40 10.48
C PRO A 37 8.22 -12.38 9.72
N GLN A 38 7.10 -12.59 10.42
CA GLN A 38 5.77 -12.61 9.81
C GLN A 38 5.33 -11.22 9.34
N ALA A 39 5.64 -10.17 10.11
CA ALA A 39 5.37 -8.79 9.71
C ALA A 39 6.26 -8.36 8.52
N THR A 40 7.52 -8.80 8.49
CA THR A 40 8.42 -8.57 7.35
C THR A 40 7.90 -9.31 6.12
N ALA A 41 7.49 -10.57 6.26
CA ALA A 41 6.88 -11.36 5.19
C ALA A 41 5.56 -10.75 4.69
N LEU A 42 4.78 -10.08 5.55
CA LEU A 42 3.60 -9.33 5.15
C LEU A 42 3.96 -8.13 4.27
N VAL A 43 4.96 -7.33 4.67
CA VAL A 43 5.46 -6.20 3.87
C VAL A 43 5.99 -6.69 2.53
N VAL A 44 6.89 -7.67 2.56
CA VAL A 44 7.49 -8.29 1.38
C VAL A 44 6.41 -8.88 0.46
N GLY A 45 5.42 -9.58 1.04
CA GLY A 45 4.33 -10.20 0.32
C GLY A 45 3.38 -9.21 -0.35
N ASN A 46 3.22 -8.01 0.18
CA ASN A 46 2.37 -6.97 -0.41
C ASN A 46 3.11 -6.11 -1.43
N ILE A 47 4.41 -5.85 -1.21
CA ILE A 47 5.28 -5.21 -2.19
C ILE A 47 5.42 -6.10 -3.45
N VAL A 48 5.63 -7.41 -3.25
CA VAL A 48 5.75 -8.38 -4.36
C VAL A 48 4.40 -8.81 -4.90
N GLY A 49 3.95 -8.13 -5.95
CA GLY A 49 2.78 -8.49 -6.76
C GLY A 49 3.10 -8.80 -8.23
N THR A 50 2.08 -8.94 -9.11
CA THR A 50 2.32 -9.06 -10.56
C THR A 50 2.84 -7.79 -11.20
N GLY A 51 2.69 -6.64 -10.54
CA GLY A 51 3.22 -5.36 -11.02
C GLY A 51 4.70 -5.43 -11.37
N ILE A 52 5.53 -6.08 -10.53
CA ILE A 52 6.96 -6.21 -10.81
C ILE A 52 7.24 -7.04 -12.07
N PHE A 53 6.39 -8.02 -12.37
CA PHE A 53 6.61 -8.90 -13.50
C PHE A 53 6.36 -8.21 -14.84
N LEU A 54 5.62 -7.11 -14.89
CA LEU A 54 5.43 -6.30 -16.11
C LEU A 54 6.24 -4.99 -16.08
N LEU A 55 6.67 -4.56 -14.90
CA LEU A 55 7.39 -3.31 -14.69
C LEU A 55 8.62 -3.12 -15.59
N PRO A 56 9.47 -4.13 -15.89
CA PRO A 56 10.59 -3.95 -16.81
C PRO A 56 10.17 -3.46 -18.20
N ALA A 57 9.05 -3.94 -18.76
CA ALA A 57 8.55 -3.46 -20.05
C ALA A 57 8.15 -1.98 -19.97
N SER A 58 7.38 -1.62 -18.92
CA SER A 58 7.01 -0.22 -18.65
C SER A 58 8.20 0.71 -18.45
N LEU A 59 9.25 0.24 -17.75
CA LEU A 59 10.45 1.02 -17.49
C LEU A 59 11.36 1.12 -18.71
N ALA A 60 11.39 0.08 -19.55
CA ALA A 60 12.15 0.09 -20.80
C ALA A 60 11.67 1.23 -21.70
N ALA A 61 10.37 1.55 -21.73
CA ALA A 61 9.82 2.67 -22.50
C ALA A 61 10.44 4.04 -22.14
N PHE A 62 11.07 4.18 -20.97
CA PHE A 62 11.76 5.40 -20.54
C PHE A 62 13.29 5.34 -20.75
N GLY A 63 13.85 4.18 -21.09
CA GLY A 63 15.28 3.94 -21.22
C GLY A 63 15.96 3.56 -19.91
N THR A 64 17.29 3.44 -19.93
CA THR A 64 18.06 2.99 -18.76
C THR A 64 18.10 4.02 -17.61
N VAL A 65 17.66 5.27 -17.84
CA VAL A 65 17.37 6.25 -16.78
C VAL A 65 16.36 5.71 -15.75
N SER A 66 15.51 4.77 -16.14
CA SER A 66 14.58 4.09 -15.21
C SER A 66 15.29 3.28 -14.12
N ILE A 67 16.50 2.75 -14.38
CA ILE A 67 17.32 2.06 -13.36
C ILE A 67 17.81 3.08 -12.32
N LEU A 68 18.20 4.28 -12.76
CA LEU A 68 18.53 5.39 -11.86
C LEU A 68 17.30 5.82 -11.04
N ALA A 69 16.14 5.95 -11.68
CA ALA A 69 14.87 6.22 -10.99
C ALA A 69 14.62 5.18 -9.89
N PHE A 70 14.85 3.91 -10.20
CA PHE A 70 14.70 2.80 -9.26
C PHE A 70 15.57 2.97 -8.01
N GLY A 71 16.83 3.35 -8.19
CA GLY A 71 17.78 3.59 -7.10
C GLY A 71 17.33 4.75 -6.20
N ILE A 72 16.91 5.86 -6.80
CA ILE A 72 16.46 7.04 -6.05
C ILE A 72 15.16 6.74 -5.29
N VAL A 73 14.20 6.07 -5.93
CA VAL A 73 12.93 5.69 -5.31
C VAL A 73 13.14 4.72 -4.16
N THR A 74 14.12 3.82 -4.26
CA THR A 74 14.52 2.93 -3.15
C THR A 74 14.90 3.73 -1.90
N LEU A 75 15.71 4.78 -2.07
CA LEU A 75 16.09 5.65 -0.96
C LEU A 75 14.89 6.39 -0.37
N GLY A 76 13.98 6.88 -1.22
CA GLY A 76 12.73 7.51 -0.81
C GLY A 76 11.80 6.56 -0.03
N ALA A 77 11.63 5.34 -0.53
CA ALA A 77 10.84 4.29 0.12
C ALA A 77 11.43 3.86 1.46
N LEU A 78 12.75 3.76 1.58
CA LEU A 78 13.42 3.48 2.85
C LEU A 78 13.27 4.65 3.85
N ALA A 79 13.34 5.90 3.39
CA ALA A 79 13.05 7.05 4.23
C ALA A 79 11.61 7.01 4.77
N LEU A 80 10.63 6.69 3.92
CA LEU A 80 9.23 6.47 4.31
C LEU A 80 9.07 5.31 5.28
N ALA A 81 9.74 4.18 5.06
CA ALA A 81 9.72 3.03 5.96
C ALA A 81 10.19 3.41 7.38
N VAL A 82 11.25 4.23 7.48
CA VAL A 82 11.72 4.74 8.77
C VAL A 82 10.71 5.70 9.38
N VAL A 83 10.10 6.60 8.59
CA VAL A 83 9.03 7.50 9.04
C VAL A 83 7.85 6.71 9.62
N PHE A 84 7.36 5.69 8.92
CA PHE A 84 6.31 4.80 9.44
C PHE A 84 6.73 4.09 10.71
N GLY A 85 7.98 3.64 10.81
CA GLY A 85 8.51 3.07 12.04
C GLY A 85 8.49 4.05 13.23
N ARG A 86 8.77 5.34 12.99
CA ARG A 86 8.70 6.38 14.04
C ARG A 86 7.27 6.73 14.41
N LEU A 87 6.38 6.80 13.43
CA LEU A 87 4.96 7.07 13.67
C LEU A 87 4.27 5.89 14.35
N GLY A 88 4.54 4.65 13.95
CA GLY A 88 4.01 3.45 14.59
C GLY A 88 4.43 3.29 16.04
N ARG A 89 5.62 3.79 16.41
CA ARG A 89 6.03 3.91 17.83
C ARG A 89 5.23 4.94 18.61
N ARG A 90 4.85 6.03 17.94
CA ARG A 90 4.12 7.13 18.57
C ARG A 90 2.63 6.85 18.64
N ILE A 91 2.09 6.20 17.63
CA ILE A 91 0.67 5.93 17.37
C ILE A 91 0.56 4.45 16.96
N PRO A 92 0.60 3.51 17.92
CA PRO A 92 0.48 2.07 17.65
C PRO A 92 -0.99 1.66 17.46
N ALA A 93 -1.71 2.36 16.56
CA ALA A 93 -3.11 2.10 16.23
C ALA A 93 -3.22 1.45 14.83
N SER A 94 -4.25 0.63 14.62
CA SER A 94 -4.60 0.10 13.30
C SER A 94 -4.94 1.23 12.32
N GLY A 95 -4.70 0.98 11.02
CA GLY A 95 -4.97 1.95 9.95
C GLY A 95 -3.75 2.74 9.47
N GLY A 96 -2.59 2.62 10.12
CA GLY A 96 -1.31 3.13 9.60
C GLY A 96 -1.37 4.62 9.18
N PRO A 97 -1.11 4.97 7.90
CA PRO A 97 -1.14 6.35 7.42
C PRO A 97 -2.42 7.13 7.75
N TYR A 98 -3.58 6.47 7.71
CA TYR A 98 -4.86 7.06 8.12
C TYR A 98 -4.81 7.56 9.56
N ALA A 99 -4.34 6.71 10.48
CA ALA A 99 -4.28 7.03 11.91
C ALA A 99 -3.27 8.17 12.15
N TYR A 100 -2.15 8.17 11.43
CA TYR A 100 -1.12 9.22 11.56
C TYR A 100 -1.64 10.60 11.14
N ALA A 101 -2.36 10.67 10.02
CA ALA A 101 -2.97 11.90 9.55
C ALA A 101 -4.09 12.39 10.48
N ARG A 102 -4.93 11.47 10.98
CA ARG A 102 -6.01 11.80 11.91
C ARG A 102 -5.50 12.35 13.23
N GLU A 103 -4.51 11.69 13.83
CA GLU A 103 -3.92 12.13 15.10
C GLU A 103 -3.12 13.42 14.96
N GLY A 104 -2.45 13.65 13.81
CA GLY A 104 -1.68 14.86 13.57
C GLY A 104 -2.52 16.08 13.20
N PHE A 105 -3.58 15.89 12.42
CA PHE A 105 -4.28 17.01 11.74
C PHE A 105 -5.82 16.95 11.84
N GLY A 106 -6.38 15.96 12.55
CA GLY A 106 -7.81 15.83 12.78
C GLY A 106 -8.57 15.00 11.73
N GLU A 107 -9.90 15.01 11.85
CA GLU A 107 -10.79 14.09 11.16
C GLU A 107 -10.77 14.19 9.63
N PHE A 108 -10.73 15.40 9.06
CA PHE A 108 -10.79 15.57 7.61
C PHE A 108 -9.51 15.08 6.89
N PRO A 109 -8.28 15.45 7.33
CA PRO A 109 -7.06 14.83 6.83
C PRO A 109 -7.04 13.31 7.00
N GLY A 110 -7.52 12.81 8.15
CA GLY A 110 -7.72 11.38 8.37
C GLY A 110 -8.62 10.75 7.29
N PHE A 111 -9.82 11.29 7.09
CA PHE A 111 -10.73 10.82 6.04
C PHE A 111 -10.08 10.83 4.65
N LEU A 112 -9.43 11.93 4.26
CA LEU A 112 -8.79 12.05 2.96
C LEU A 112 -7.70 11.00 2.76
N ASN A 113 -6.94 10.67 3.80
CA ASN A 113 -5.94 9.61 3.78
C ASN A 113 -6.57 8.23 3.58
N ALA A 114 -7.62 7.90 4.34
CA ALA A 114 -8.33 6.63 4.18
C ALA A 114 -9.00 6.53 2.80
N TRP A 115 -9.58 7.62 2.30
CA TRP A 115 -10.20 7.69 0.97
C TRP A 115 -9.17 7.52 -0.15
N SER A 116 -8.05 8.23 -0.06
CA SER A 116 -6.95 8.11 -1.04
C SER A 116 -6.38 6.70 -1.05
N PHE A 117 -6.06 6.14 0.11
CA PHE A 117 -5.53 4.79 0.20
C PHE A 117 -6.54 3.74 -0.29
N TRP A 118 -7.83 3.94 -0.04
CA TRP A 118 -8.84 3.04 -0.58
C TRP A 118 -8.85 3.07 -2.11
N ILE A 119 -8.75 4.26 -2.73
CA ILE A 119 -8.57 4.40 -4.19
C ILE A 119 -7.32 3.68 -4.66
N THR A 120 -6.18 3.89 -4.00
CA THR A 120 -4.94 3.17 -4.30
C THR A 120 -5.14 1.67 -4.31
N ALA A 121 -5.81 1.13 -3.30
CA ALA A 121 -5.94 -0.31 -3.13
C ALA A 121 -6.81 -0.94 -4.23
N TRP A 122 -7.97 -0.36 -4.55
CA TRP A 122 -8.82 -0.92 -5.62
C TRP A 122 -8.30 -0.58 -7.03
N ALA A 123 -7.71 0.60 -7.26
CA ALA A 123 -7.13 0.94 -8.56
C ALA A 123 -5.87 0.12 -8.83
N GLY A 124 -4.99 -0.01 -7.83
CA GLY A 124 -3.80 -0.84 -7.89
C GLY A 124 -4.12 -2.31 -8.19
N ASN A 125 -5.19 -2.86 -7.61
CA ASN A 125 -5.66 -4.21 -7.94
C ASN A 125 -6.05 -4.36 -9.42
N ALA A 126 -6.59 -3.33 -10.06
CA ALA A 126 -6.86 -3.36 -11.50
C ALA A 126 -5.56 -3.44 -12.31
N GLY A 127 -4.49 -2.76 -11.87
CA GLY A 127 -3.16 -2.85 -12.49
C GLY A 127 -2.52 -4.22 -12.30
N ILE A 128 -2.61 -4.78 -11.09
CA ILE A 128 -2.17 -6.15 -10.78
C ILE A 128 -2.92 -7.16 -11.66
N ALA A 129 -4.23 -7.01 -11.83
CA ALA A 129 -5.04 -7.85 -12.70
C ALA A 129 -4.64 -7.70 -14.18
N PHE A 130 -4.37 -6.48 -14.66
CA PHE A 130 -3.93 -6.24 -16.03
C PHE A 130 -2.60 -6.95 -16.34
N ALA A 131 -1.60 -6.79 -15.46
CA ALA A 131 -0.35 -7.54 -15.57
C ALA A 131 -0.57 -9.06 -15.52
N TRP A 132 -1.47 -9.52 -14.65
CA TRP A 132 -1.81 -10.93 -14.54
C TRP A 132 -2.45 -11.49 -15.83
N VAL A 133 -3.35 -10.73 -16.47
CA VAL A 133 -3.95 -11.12 -17.76
C VAL A 133 -2.88 -11.30 -18.83
N GLY A 134 -1.90 -10.39 -18.92
CA GLY A 134 -0.78 -10.52 -19.87
C GLY A 134 -0.06 -11.87 -19.76
N TYR A 135 0.24 -12.29 -18.52
CA TYR A 135 0.85 -13.59 -18.26
C TYR A 135 -0.07 -14.78 -18.54
N VAL A 136 -1.38 -14.67 -18.30
CA VAL A 136 -2.35 -15.73 -18.64
C VAL A 136 -2.46 -15.91 -20.14
N VAL A 137 -2.55 -14.81 -20.90
CA VAL A 137 -2.60 -14.86 -22.38
C VAL A 137 -1.31 -15.44 -22.93
N TYR A 138 -0.16 -14.99 -22.44
CA TYR A 138 1.14 -15.56 -22.81
C TYR A 138 1.20 -17.07 -22.53
N PHE A 139 0.78 -17.50 -21.34
CA PHE A 139 0.80 -18.91 -20.96
C PHE A 139 -0.14 -19.75 -21.84
N ALA A 140 -1.35 -19.25 -22.13
CA ALA A 140 -2.33 -19.95 -22.95
C ALA A 140 -1.82 -20.16 -24.38
N ASP A 141 -1.20 -19.14 -24.98
CA ASP A 141 -0.60 -19.23 -26.31
C ASP A 141 0.64 -20.13 -26.31
N ALA A 142 1.61 -19.87 -25.44
CA ALA A 142 2.88 -20.57 -25.44
C ALA A 142 2.78 -22.06 -25.01
N ALA A 143 1.82 -22.41 -24.13
CA ALA A 143 1.66 -23.79 -23.66
C ALA A 143 0.66 -24.62 -24.49
N PHE A 144 -0.38 -23.97 -25.03
CA PHE A 144 -1.51 -24.67 -25.66
C PHE A 144 -1.88 -24.16 -27.05
N GLY A 145 -1.23 -23.11 -27.56
CA GLY A 145 -1.56 -22.47 -28.84
C GLY A 145 -2.94 -21.81 -28.84
N LEU A 146 -3.41 -21.35 -27.66
CA LEU A 146 -4.71 -20.71 -27.51
C LEU A 146 -4.58 -19.19 -27.56
N ASP A 147 -5.13 -18.57 -28.61
CA ASP A 147 -5.16 -17.11 -28.74
C ASP A 147 -6.31 -16.49 -27.93
N TRP A 148 -5.96 -15.93 -26.76
CA TRP A 148 -6.86 -15.16 -25.91
C TRP A 148 -6.51 -13.66 -25.90
N SER A 149 -5.85 -13.17 -26.95
CA SER A 149 -5.42 -11.77 -27.06
C SER A 149 -6.59 -10.78 -27.23
N SER A 150 -7.78 -11.26 -27.63
CA SER A 150 -8.94 -10.38 -27.81
C SER A 150 -9.36 -9.66 -26.51
N VAL A 151 -9.74 -8.38 -26.60
CA VAL A 151 -10.18 -7.58 -25.45
C VAL A 151 -11.31 -8.25 -24.65
N PRO A 152 -12.36 -8.84 -25.26
CA PRO A 152 -13.40 -9.53 -24.50
C PRO A 152 -12.87 -10.73 -23.69
N ALA A 153 -11.94 -11.52 -24.26
CA ALA A 153 -11.32 -12.65 -23.55
C ALA A 153 -10.49 -12.14 -22.37
N GLN A 154 -9.67 -11.13 -22.58
CA GLN A 154 -8.87 -10.49 -21.52
C GLN A 154 -9.74 -9.93 -20.39
N VAL A 155 -10.89 -9.32 -20.72
CA VAL A 155 -11.85 -8.83 -19.73
C VAL A 155 -12.40 -9.98 -18.88
N VAL A 156 -12.84 -11.08 -19.50
CA VAL A 156 -13.37 -12.25 -18.78
C VAL A 156 -12.30 -12.88 -17.89
N ILE A 157 -11.08 -13.01 -18.40
CA ILE A 157 -9.94 -13.54 -17.65
C ILE A 157 -9.68 -12.66 -16.43
N GLY A 158 -9.51 -11.35 -16.62
CA GLY A 158 -9.20 -10.42 -15.53
C GLY A 158 -10.30 -10.34 -14.47
N LEU A 159 -11.58 -10.31 -14.86
CA LEU A 159 -12.69 -10.37 -13.91
C LEU A 159 -12.67 -11.68 -13.11
N THR A 160 -12.40 -12.81 -13.76
CA THR A 160 -12.22 -14.09 -13.07
C THR A 160 -11.09 -14.03 -12.06
N GLY A 161 -9.94 -13.47 -12.45
CA GLY A 161 -8.77 -13.26 -11.61
C GLY A 161 -9.01 -12.34 -10.42
N LEU A 162 -9.92 -11.37 -10.52
CA LEU A 162 -10.31 -10.45 -9.44
C LEU A 162 -11.28 -11.09 -8.44
N TRP A 163 -12.26 -11.85 -8.93
CA TRP A 163 -13.30 -12.42 -8.07
C TRP A 163 -12.87 -13.70 -7.35
N ILE A 164 -11.89 -14.46 -7.87
CA ILE A 164 -11.32 -15.63 -7.16
C ILE A 164 -10.74 -15.21 -5.78
N PRO A 165 -9.82 -14.24 -5.68
CA PRO A 165 -9.31 -13.74 -4.40
C PRO A 165 -10.40 -13.16 -3.50
N ALA A 166 -11.39 -12.47 -4.06
CA ALA A 166 -12.52 -11.94 -3.29
C ALA A 166 -13.32 -13.07 -2.62
N LEU A 167 -13.62 -14.14 -3.35
CA LEU A 167 -14.30 -15.32 -2.81
C LEU A 167 -13.47 -16.04 -1.75
N ILE A 168 -12.15 -16.15 -1.94
CA ILE A 168 -11.22 -16.71 -0.94
C ILE A 168 -11.27 -15.87 0.35
N ASN A 169 -11.17 -14.55 0.24
CA ASN A 169 -11.25 -13.64 1.39
C ASN A 169 -12.61 -13.72 2.10
N LEU A 170 -13.70 -13.88 1.34
CA LEU A 170 -15.05 -14.06 1.88
C LEU A 170 -15.26 -15.42 2.57
N ALA A 171 -14.43 -16.43 2.28
CA ALA A 171 -14.51 -17.78 2.86
C ALA A 171 -13.83 -17.90 4.23
N GLY A 172 -13.03 -16.91 4.65
CA GLY A 172 -12.49 -16.81 6.01
C GLY A 172 -10.96 -16.61 6.09
N VAL A 173 -10.54 -15.91 7.14
CA VAL A 173 -9.15 -15.46 7.37
C VAL A 173 -8.11 -16.59 7.46
N THR A 174 -8.48 -17.77 7.97
CA THR A 174 -7.55 -18.91 8.11
C THR A 174 -7.17 -19.52 6.76
N LYS A 175 -8.16 -19.69 5.86
CA LYS A 175 -7.92 -20.20 4.50
C LYS A 175 -7.10 -19.19 3.69
N MET A 176 -7.38 -17.90 3.88
CA MET A 176 -6.63 -16.80 3.29
C MET A 176 -5.16 -16.81 3.73
N GLY A 177 -4.88 -16.98 5.02
CA GLY A 177 -3.50 -16.98 5.55
C GLY A 177 -2.63 -18.11 4.99
N LEU A 178 -3.19 -19.32 4.87
CA LEU A 178 -2.47 -20.46 4.25
C LEU A 178 -2.22 -20.22 2.76
N PHE A 179 -3.24 -19.73 2.04
CA PHE A 179 -3.11 -19.39 0.62
C PHE A 179 -2.03 -18.33 0.39
N GLN A 180 -1.98 -17.30 1.24
CA GLN A 180 -0.97 -16.26 1.17
C GLN A 180 0.44 -16.80 1.41
N LEU A 181 0.62 -17.71 2.38
CA LEU A 181 1.94 -18.29 2.67
C LEU A 181 2.49 -19.08 1.47
N VAL A 182 1.66 -19.97 0.90
CA VAL A 182 2.05 -20.82 -0.23
C VAL A 182 2.39 -19.96 -1.46
N THR A 183 1.52 -19.02 -1.80
CA THR A 183 1.74 -18.12 -2.95
C THR A 183 2.95 -17.21 -2.75
N THR A 184 3.26 -16.84 -1.50
CA THR A 184 4.47 -16.07 -1.17
C THR A 184 5.74 -16.86 -1.49
N ILE A 185 5.85 -18.10 -1.06
CA ILE A 185 7.05 -18.91 -1.37
C ILE A 185 7.20 -19.10 -2.89
N LEU A 186 6.10 -19.40 -3.58
CA LEU A 186 6.09 -19.66 -5.02
C LEU A 186 6.43 -18.42 -5.87
N LYS A 187 6.14 -17.20 -5.41
CA LYS A 187 6.48 -15.98 -6.16
C LYS A 187 7.94 -15.54 -6.01
N PHE A 188 8.60 -15.87 -4.90
CA PHE A 188 9.99 -15.46 -4.67
C PHE A 188 11.00 -16.29 -5.46
N ALA A 189 10.79 -17.61 -5.54
CA ALA A 189 11.71 -18.51 -6.25
C ALA A 189 12.05 -18.06 -7.69
N PRO A 190 11.07 -17.79 -8.58
CA PRO A 190 11.36 -17.36 -9.95
C PRO A 190 12.00 -15.97 -10.03
N LEU A 191 11.60 -15.03 -9.17
CA LEU A 191 12.18 -13.68 -9.15
C LEU A 191 13.63 -13.71 -8.69
N ILE A 192 13.94 -14.47 -7.63
CA ILE A 192 15.31 -14.64 -7.13
C ILE A 192 16.16 -15.32 -8.20
N PHE A 193 15.61 -16.33 -8.87
CA PHE A 193 16.29 -17.01 -9.96
C PHE A 193 16.69 -16.03 -11.07
N VAL A 194 15.75 -15.23 -11.61
CA VAL A 194 16.07 -14.23 -12.64
C VAL A 194 17.02 -13.16 -12.13
N ALA A 195 16.81 -12.67 -10.91
CA ALA A 195 17.65 -11.64 -10.30
C ALA A 195 19.11 -12.08 -10.05
N ILE A 196 19.38 -13.38 -9.89
CA ILE A 196 20.73 -13.90 -9.66
C ILE A 196 21.30 -14.52 -10.93
N ILE A 197 20.60 -15.51 -11.48
CA ILE A 197 21.07 -16.28 -12.65
C ILE A 197 21.04 -15.42 -13.91
N GLY A 198 20.01 -14.58 -14.07
CA GLY A 198 19.88 -13.72 -15.24
C GLY A 198 21.04 -12.73 -15.41
N LEU A 199 21.72 -12.35 -14.32
CA LEU A 199 22.90 -11.47 -14.38
C LEU A 199 24.07 -12.08 -15.17
N PHE A 200 24.18 -13.41 -15.22
CA PHE A 200 25.22 -14.10 -15.98
C PHE A 200 24.94 -14.15 -17.50
N PHE A 201 23.73 -13.80 -17.92
CA PHE A 201 23.30 -13.78 -19.32
C PHE A 201 23.16 -12.36 -19.87
N VAL A 202 23.56 -11.36 -19.08
CA VAL A 202 23.47 -9.95 -19.46
C VAL A 202 24.40 -9.67 -20.64
N GLN A 203 23.83 -9.08 -21.69
CA GLN A 203 24.53 -8.58 -22.87
C GLN A 203 24.31 -7.07 -22.96
N ALA A 204 25.40 -6.31 -23.10
CA ALA A 204 25.34 -4.84 -23.12
C ALA A 204 24.48 -4.30 -24.29
N ASP A 205 24.47 -5.01 -25.42
CA ASP A 205 23.74 -4.61 -26.63
C ASP A 205 22.21 -4.69 -26.48
N ASN A 206 21.71 -5.41 -25.47
CA ASN A 206 20.27 -5.47 -25.19
C ASN A 206 19.75 -4.20 -24.50
N PHE A 207 20.62 -3.45 -23.83
CA PHE A 207 20.22 -2.23 -23.15
C PHE A 207 19.84 -1.15 -24.17
N GLY A 208 18.70 -0.51 -23.93
CA GLY A 208 18.25 0.63 -24.71
C GLY A 208 19.04 1.91 -24.43
N PRO A 209 18.67 3.02 -25.09
CA PRO A 209 19.28 4.33 -24.83
C PRO A 209 19.07 4.77 -23.37
N PHE A 210 19.87 5.74 -22.92
CA PHE A 210 19.73 6.32 -21.59
C PHE A 210 18.34 6.93 -21.37
N ASN A 211 17.86 7.71 -22.33
CA ASN A 211 16.51 8.23 -22.39
C ASN A 211 15.87 7.73 -23.69
N ALA A 212 14.82 6.90 -23.57
CA ALA A 212 14.09 6.38 -24.71
C ALA A 212 12.89 7.26 -25.12
N THR A 213 12.69 8.39 -24.44
CA THR A 213 11.62 9.35 -24.74
C THR A 213 12.12 10.51 -25.57
N ASP A 214 11.22 11.15 -26.32
CA ASP A 214 11.51 12.40 -27.05
C ASP A 214 11.65 13.63 -26.13
N GLY A 215 11.31 13.47 -24.85
CA GLY A 215 11.34 14.52 -23.83
C GLY A 215 12.67 14.64 -23.10
N SER A 216 12.68 15.45 -22.03
CA SER A 216 13.85 15.55 -21.15
C SER A 216 14.07 14.26 -20.34
N TRP A 217 15.33 13.89 -20.13
CA TRP A 217 15.68 12.73 -19.30
C TRP A 217 15.20 12.89 -17.83
N ILE A 218 15.04 14.12 -17.34
CA ILE A 218 14.48 14.41 -16.01
C ILE A 218 12.99 14.08 -15.97
N GLY A 219 12.27 14.36 -17.06
CA GLY A 219 10.87 13.96 -17.22
C GLY A 219 10.73 12.43 -17.23
N ALA A 220 11.52 11.75 -18.06
CA ALA A 220 11.57 10.29 -18.11
C ALA A 220 11.91 9.66 -16.75
N LEU A 221 12.92 10.20 -16.05
CA LEU A 221 13.28 9.82 -14.68
C LEU A 221 12.10 9.94 -13.73
N SER A 222 11.35 11.04 -13.80
CA SER A 222 10.26 11.33 -12.86
C SER A 222 9.06 10.40 -13.09
N VAL A 223 8.70 10.13 -14.35
CA VAL A 223 7.61 9.19 -14.67
C VAL A 223 7.99 7.77 -14.31
N ALA A 224 9.20 7.33 -14.68
CA ALA A 224 9.73 6.03 -14.26
C ALA A 224 9.74 5.90 -12.73
N ALA A 225 10.12 6.95 -12.01
CA ALA A 225 10.13 6.95 -10.55
C ALA A 225 8.72 6.77 -9.95
N ALA A 226 7.70 7.39 -10.52
CA ALA A 226 6.31 7.20 -10.10
C ALA A 226 5.82 5.76 -10.35
N LEU A 227 6.18 5.16 -11.49
CA LEU A 227 5.89 3.74 -11.76
C LEU A 227 6.58 2.81 -10.77
N VAL A 228 7.85 3.07 -10.43
CA VAL A 228 8.58 2.30 -9.42
C VAL A 228 8.00 2.49 -8.03
N LEU A 229 7.51 3.68 -7.68
CA LEU A 229 6.87 3.91 -6.38
C LEU A 229 5.69 2.95 -6.17
N PHE A 230 4.87 2.75 -7.20
CA PHE A 230 3.77 1.80 -7.12
C PHE A 230 4.27 0.39 -6.78
N ALA A 231 5.41 -0.03 -7.37
CA ALA A 231 6.02 -1.32 -7.05
C ALA A 231 6.48 -1.42 -5.58
N TYR A 232 6.72 -0.31 -4.89
CA TYR A 232 7.03 -0.25 -3.46
C TYR A 232 5.81 -0.06 -2.56
N SER A 233 4.62 0.10 -3.14
CA SER A 233 3.37 0.12 -2.38
C SER A 233 3.24 -1.19 -1.59
N GLY A 234 2.96 -1.08 -0.30
CA GLY A 234 3.02 -2.20 0.64
C GLY A 234 4.04 -2.01 1.75
N VAL A 235 4.95 -1.02 1.66
CA VAL A 235 5.85 -0.60 2.75
C VAL A 235 5.11 -0.24 4.04
N GLU A 236 3.88 0.26 3.92
CA GLU A 236 2.96 0.64 4.99
C GLU A 236 2.18 -0.54 5.56
N SER A 237 2.22 -1.73 4.96
CA SER A 237 1.35 -2.87 5.32
C SER A 237 1.42 -3.26 6.79
N ALA A 238 2.63 -3.28 7.37
CA ALA A 238 2.82 -3.57 8.78
C ALA A 238 2.19 -2.52 9.69
N SER A 239 2.18 -1.24 9.27
CA SER A 239 1.56 -0.15 10.02
C SER A 239 0.03 -0.18 9.97
N ILE A 240 -0.54 -0.61 8.84
CA ILE A 240 -1.99 -0.76 8.70
C ILE A 240 -2.49 -1.89 9.61
N ALA A 241 -1.75 -2.99 9.67
CA ALA A 241 -2.05 -4.16 10.50
C ALA A 241 -1.46 -4.10 11.92
N ALA A 242 -1.18 -2.91 12.45
CA ALA A 242 -0.43 -2.72 13.71
C ALA A 242 -0.96 -3.55 14.90
N GLU A 243 -2.28 -3.64 15.09
CA GLU A 243 -2.89 -4.43 16.18
C GLU A 243 -2.61 -5.94 16.09
N LYS A 244 -2.33 -6.43 14.88
CA LYS A 244 -2.01 -7.84 14.62
C LYS A 244 -0.52 -8.12 14.79
N VAL A 245 0.33 -7.10 14.96
CA VAL A 245 1.80 -7.24 15.10
C VAL A 245 2.19 -7.34 16.57
N SER A 246 3.06 -8.29 16.90
CA SER A 246 3.69 -8.40 18.22
C SER A 246 4.75 -7.31 18.40
N ASP A 247 4.81 -6.67 19.57
CA ASP A 247 5.71 -5.53 19.84
C ASP A 247 5.69 -4.48 18.70
N PRO A 248 4.51 -3.88 18.41
CA PRO A 248 4.31 -3.04 17.23
C PRO A 248 5.26 -1.83 17.21
N GLU A 249 5.62 -1.30 18.38
CA GLU A 249 6.59 -0.21 18.50
C GLU A 249 7.96 -0.56 17.89
N ARG A 250 8.44 -1.79 18.05
CA ARG A 250 9.74 -2.19 17.49
C ARG A 250 9.61 -2.83 16.12
N ASN A 251 8.58 -3.64 15.93
CA ASN A 251 8.52 -4.53 14.78
C ASN A 251 7.92 -3.89 13.53
N ILE A 252 7.04 -2.89 13.63
CA ILE A 252 6.49 -2.21 12.45
C ILE A 252 7.61 -1.57 11.61
N GLY A 253 8.43 -0.72 12.24
CA GLY A 253 9.51 -0.03 11.52
C GLY A 253 10.57 -0.97 10.97
N ARG A 254 10.95 -2.00 11.74
CA ARG A 254 11.91 -3.01 11.30
C ARG A 254 11.38 -3.84 10.13
N ALA A 255 10.13 -4.29 10.21
CA ALA A 255 9.48 -5.05 9.16
C ALA A 255 9.39 -4.24 7.86
N SER A 256 8.98 -2.96 7.93
CA SER A 256 8.95 -2.07 6.77
C SER A 256 10.34 -1.90 6.15
N VAL A 257 11.37 -1.60 6.94
CA VAL A 257 12.74 -1.40 6.40
C VAL A 257 13.31 -2.68 5.81
N TYR A 258 13.27 -3.81 6.52
CA TYR A 258 13.80 -5.08 6.03
C TYR A 258 13.05 -5.58 4.81
N GLY A 259 11.71 -5.42 4.80
CA GLY A 259 10.89 -5.83 3.68
C GLY A 259 11.14 -4.99 2.44
N THR A 260 11.18 -3.66 2.58
CA THR A 260 11.51 -2.75 1.47
C THR A 260 12.91 -3.02 0.93
N LEU A 261 13.92 -3.22 1.78
CA LEU A 261 15.29 -3.49 1.34
C LEU A 261 15.40 -4.82 0.57
N ALA A 262 14.77 -5.88 1.07
CA ALA A 262 14.76 -7.18 0.40
C ALA A 262 14.13 -7.09 -1.00
N CYS A 263 12.97 -6.42 -1.10
CA CYS A 263 12.32 -6.20 -2.39
C CYS A 263 13.14 -5.29 -3.30
N ALA A 264 13.78 -4.25 -2.77
CA ALA A 264 14.59 -3.34 -3.56
C ALA A 264 15.76 -4.04 -4.25
N VAL A 265 16.48 -4.90 -3.53
CA VAL A 265 17.56 -5.71 -4.10
C VAL A 265 17.01 -6.64 -5.18
N LEU A 266 15.95 -7.37 -4.86
CA LEU A 266 15.33 -8.32 -5.79
C LEU A 266 14.89 -7.64 -7.09
N TYR A 267 14.20 -6.51 -6.96
CA TYR A 267 13.64 -5.80 -8.09
C TYR A 267 14.70 -5.13 -8.94
N MET A 268 15.67 -4.45 -8.33
CA MET A 268 16.77 -3.82 -9.04
C MET A 268 17.54 -4.85 -9.88
N LEU A 269 17.95 -5.96 -9.24
CA LEU A 269 18.68 -7.02 -9.91
C LEU A 269 17.83 -7.72 -10.99
N GLY A 270 16.56 -7.98 -10.70
CA GLY A 270 15.62 -8.54 -11.67
C GLY A 270 15.42 -7.65 -12.89
N THR A 271 15.22 -6.34 -12.71
CA THR A 271 15.08 -5.38 -13.80
C THR A 271 16.36 -5.29 -14.63
N ILE A 272 17.54 -5.22 -14.00
CA ILE A 272 18.83 -5.23 -14.71
C ILE A 272 19.00 -6.52 -15.51
N ALA A 273 18.68 -7.68 -14.93
CA ALA A 273 18.75 -8.96 -15.62
C ALA A 273 17.83 -8.99 -16.85
N VAL A 274 16.58 -8.53 -16.72
CA VAL A 274 15.62 -8.48 -17.83
C VAL A 274 16.09 -7.52 -18.93
N PHE A 275 16.53 -6.30 -18.57
CA PHE A 275 17.07 -5.32 -19.52
C PHE A 275 18.31 -5.85 -20.27
N GLY A 276 19.14 -6.63 -19.58
CA GLY A 276 20.35 -7.20 -20.15
C GLY A 276 20.11 -8.48 -20.95
N THR A 277 18.96 -9.13 -20.83
CA THR A 277 18.68 -10.41 -21.52
C THR A 277 17.69 -10.30 -22.67
N VAL A 278 16.77 -9.33 -22.61
CA VAL A 278 15.78 -9.09 -23.67
C VAL A 278 16.17 -7.83 -24.44
N PRO A 279 16.29 -7.87 -25.78
CA PRO A 279 16.51 -6.68 -26.60
C PRO A 279 15.48 -5.59 -26.32
N HIS A 280 15.94 -4.35 -26.16
CA HIS A 280 15.11 -3.20 -25.79
C HIS A 280 13.88 -3.00 -26.68
N ASP A 281 14.03 -3.13 -27.99
CA ASP A 281 12.95 -3.00 -28.99
C ASP A 281 11.82 -4.02 -28.77
N LYS A 282 12.14 -5.20 -28.25
CA LYS A 282 11.13 -6.22 -27.89
C LYS A 282 10.60 -6.04 -26.48
N LEU A 283 11.45 -5.55 -25.57
CA LEU A 283 11.12 -5.43 -24.15
C LEU A 283 10.01 -4.38 -23.92
N VAL A 284 10.03 -3.27 -24.66
CA VAL A 284 9.03 -2.19 -24.51
C VAL A 284 7.60 -2.67 -24.75
N ASP A 285 7.42 -3.58 -25.70
CA ASP A 285 6.10 -4.12 -26.09
C ASP A 285 5.77 -5.47 -25.43
N SER A 286 6.64 -5.96 -24.54
CA SER A 286 6.47 -7.26 -23.90
C SER A 286 5.31 -7.27 -22.91
N THR A 287 4.46 -8.29 -23.01
CA THR A 287 3.37 -8.57 -22.05
C THR A 287 3.80 -9.53 -20.93
N ALA A 288 4.99 -10.13 -21.04
CA ALA A 288 5.51 -11.12 -20.09
C ALA A 288 7.06 -11.07 -20.00
N PRO A 289 7.67 -9.94 -19.59
CA PRO A 289 9.09 -9.71 -19.80
C PRO A 289 10.02 -10.64 -19.01
N PHE A 290 9.57 -11.20 -17.88
CA PHE A 290 10.34 -12.24 -17.17
C PHE A 290 10.31 -13.58 -17.89
N ALA A 291 9.22 -13.91 -18.60
CA ALA A 291 9.15 -15.11 -19.42
C ALA A 291 10.05 -14.98 -20.65
N ASP A 292 10.05 -13.80 -21.28
CA ASP A 292 10.94 -13.48 -22.40
C ASP A 292 12.41 -13.52 -21.98
N ALA A 293 12.75 -12.96 -20.81
CA ALA A 293 14.10 -13.00 -20.27
C ALA A 293 14.59 -14.44 -20.07
N ILE A 294 13.77 -15.30 -19.48
CA ILE A 294 14.13 -16.71 -19.28
C ILE A 294 14.29 -17.47 -20.61
N ASN A 295 13.43 -17.23 -21.58
CA ASN A 295 13.58 -17.82 -22.91
C ASN A 295 14.86 -17.33 -23.61
N ALA A 296 15.22 -16.07 -23.44
CA ALA A 296 16.48 -15.52 -23.96
C ALA A 296 17.72 -16.16 -23.30
N MET A 297 17.63 -16.51 -22.01
CA MET A 297 18.73 -17.17 -21.28
C MET A 297 18.95 -18.63 -21.73
N PHE A 298 17.89 -19.40 -21.90
CA PHE A 298 17.98 -20.87 -22.07
C PHE A 298 17.54 -21.39 -23.44
N GLY A 299 16.99 -20.53 -24.30
CA GLY A 299 16.42 -20.90 -25.59
C GLY A 299 15.06 -21.59 -25.51
N GLY A 300 14.32 -21.54 -26.61
CA GLY A 300 12.97 -22.12 -26.73
C GLY A 300 11.88 -21.32 -26.01
N SER A 301 10.69 -21.92 -25.83
CA SER A 301 9.53 -21.30 -25.16
C SER A 301 9.14 -21.97 -23.83
N ALA A 302 9.65 -23.18 -23.57
CA ALA A 302 9.22 -24.01 -22.45
C ALA A 302 9.50 -23.36 -21.08
N TRP A 303 10.65 -22.68 -20.94
CA TRP A 303 11.03 -22.04 -19.68
C TRP A 303 10.21 -20.77 -19.41
N GLY A 304 9.84 -20.04 -20.45
CA GLY A 304 8.90 -18.92 -20.39
C GLY A 304 7.52 -19.35 -19.93
N VAL A 305 7.03 -20.52 -20.39
CA VAL A 305 5.77 -21.12 -19.91
C VAL A 305 5.83 -21.41 -18.41
N VAL A 306 6.93 -21.97 -17.92
CA VAL A 306 7.13 -22.22 -16.48
C VAL A 306 7.15 -20.91 -15.69
N MET A 307 7.88 -19.91 -16.16
CA MET A 307 7.90 -18.58 -15.54
C MET A 307 6.51 -17.94 -15.50
N ALA A 308 5.77 -18.00 -16.61
CA ALA A 308 4.41 -17.48 -16.70
C ALA A 308 3.47 -18.18 -15.72
N ALA A 309 3.57 -19.51 -15.56
CA ALA A 309 2.78 -20.24 -14.56
C ALA A 309 3.05 -19.72 -13.14
N PHE A 310 4.32 -19.46 -12.77
CA PHE A 310 4.64 -18.87 -11.49
C PHE A 310 4.12 -17.43 -11.34
N ALA A 311 4.23 -16.61 -12.38
CA ALA A 311 3.72 -15.24 -12.39
C ALA A 311 2.18 -15.20 -12.22
N ILE A 312 1.47 -16.15 -12.85
CA ILE A 312 0.01 -16.32 -12.71
C ILE A 312 -0.35 -16.66 -11.26
N ILE A 313 0.35 -17.62 -10.64
CA ILE A 313 0.12 -17.99 -9.23
C ILE A 313 0.45 -16.81 -8.30
N SER A 314 1.55 -16.10 -8.58
CA SER A 314 1.97 -14.90 -7.86
C SER A 314 0.90 -13.81 -7.89
N GLY A 315 0.29 -13.56 -9.04
CA GLY A 315 -0.74 -12.53 -9.21
C GLY A 315 -1.98 -12.77 -8.39
N ILE A 316 -2.48 -14.01 -8.35
CA ILE A 316 -3.62 -14.36 -7.49
C ILE A 316 -3.23 -14.22 -6.02
N GLY A 317 -2.00 -14.60 -5.63
CA GLY A 317 -1.48 -14.37 -4.28
C GLY A 317 -1.39 -12.88 -3.90
N ALA A 318 -0.99 -12.03 -4.84
CA ALA A 318 -0.92 -10.58 -4.65
C ALA A 318 -2.31 -9.96 -4.50
N LEU A 319 -3.23 -10.29 -5.43
CA LEU A 319 -4.62 -9.84 -5.36
C LEU A 319 -5.30 -10.31 -4.07
N ASN A 320 -4.98 -11.49 -3.56
CA ASN A 320 -5.51 -11.99 -2.29
C ASN A 320 -5.14 -11.10 -1.10
N GLY A 321 -3.86 -10.72 -0.97
CA GLY A 321 -3.40 -9.82 0.08
C GLY A 321 -3.94 -8.39 -0.06
N TRP A 322 -3.96 -7.85 -1.28
CA TRP A 322 -4.45 -6.50 -1.52
C TRP A 322 -5.97 -6.39 -1.41
N THR A 323 -6.74 -7.41 -1.79
CA THR A 323 -8.19 -7.45 -1.59
C THR A 323 -8.57 -7.35 -0.11
N LEU A 324 -7.73 -7.87 0.78
CA LEU A 324 -7.89 -7.67 2.22
C LEU A 324 -7.67 -6.21 2.62
N LEU A 325 -6.59 -5.58 2.12
CA LEU A 325 -6.28 -4.17 2.42
C LEU A 325 -7.36 -3.21 1.92
N VAL A 326 -7.95 -3.50 0.76
CA VAL A 326 -9.12 -2.77 0.21
C VAL A 326 -10.28 -2.71 1.20
N ALA A 327 -10.44 -3.72 2.06
CA ALA A 327 -11.52 -3.78 3.04
C ALA A 327 -11.11 -3.30 4.45
N GLU A 328 -9.87 -3.53 4.87
CA GLU A 328 -9.37 -3.17 6.20
C GLU A 328 -9.28 -1.65 6.43
N MET A 329 -8.77 -0.88 5.45
CA MET A 329 -8.62 0.57 5.62
C MET A 329 -9.98 1.30 5.75
N PRO A 330 -10.97 1.09 4.87
CA PRO A 330 -12.30 1.68 5.04
C PRO A 330 -13.00 1.21 6.31
N MET A 331 -12.80 -0.04 6.72
CA MET A 331 -13.35 -0.56 7.97
C MET A 331 -12.77 0.18 9.19
N ALA A 332 -11.46 0.39 9.24
CA ALA A 332 -10.81 1.15 10.32
C ALA A 332 -11.39 2.56 10.39
N ALA A 333 -11.43 3.28 9.25
CA ALA A 333 -12.02 4.61 9.19
C ALA A 333 -13.53 4.63 9.53
N ALA A 334 -14.28 3.57 9.18
CA ALA A 334 -15.70 3.47 9.48
C ALA A 334 -15.98 3.20 10.96
N ARG A 335 -15.11 2.45 11.65
CA ARG A 335 -15.18 2.24 13.11
C ARG A 335 -14.98 3.56 13.86
N ASP A 336 -14.14 4.42 13.32
CA ASP A 336 -13.91 5.79 13.80
C ASP A 336 -14.96 6.81 13.33
N GLY A 337 -15.99 6.35 12.62
CA GLY A 337 -17.10 7.19 12.15
C GLY A 337 -16.71 8.17 11.04
N LEU A 338 -15.61 7.91 10.32
CA LEU A 338 -15.13 8.73 9.19
C LEU A 338 -15.47 8.13 7.82
N PHE A 339 -15.98 6.90 7.77
CA PHE A 339 -16.46 6.24 6.55
C PHE A 339 -17.91 5.74 6.71
N PRO A 340 -18.61 5.41 5.61
CA PRO A 340 -19.96 4.85 5.68
C PRO A 340 -20.06 3.63 6.60
N LYS A 341 -21.06 3.61 7.48
CA LYS A 341 -21.28 2.53 8.47
C LYS A 341 -21.38 1.12 7.85
N MET A 342 -21.70 1.01 6.57
CA MET A 342 -21.74 -0.29 5.87
C MET A 342 -20.38 -1.02 5.89
N PHE A 343 -19.25 -0.29 5.90
CA PHE A 343 -17.91 -0.88 5.93
C PHE A 343 -17.54 -1.54 7.27
N THR A 344 -18.33 -1.36 8.33
CA THR A 344 -18.16 -2.10 9.59
C THR A 344 -18.87 -3.44 9.61
N ARG A 345 -19.63 -3.80 8.55
CA ARG A 345 -20.36 -5.06 8.48
C ARG A 345 -19.40 -6.26 8.33
N MET A 346 -19.44 -7.14 9.32
CA MET A 346 -18.60 -8.35 9.39
C MET A 346 -19.39 -9.60 9.02
N ARG A 347 -18.76 -10.53 8.30
CA ARG A 347 -19.23 -11.91 8.09
C ARG A 347 -18.43 -12.83 9.02
N GLY A 348 -19.11 -13.71 9.74
CA GLY A 348 -18.46 -14.67 10.65
C GLY A 348 -17.66 -14.03 11.79
N GLY A 349 -17.88 -12.74 12.08
CA GLY A 349 -17.20 -11.98 13.13
C GLY A 349 -15.80 -11.45 12.77
N ASN A 350 -15.21 -11.83 11.64
CA ASN A 350 -13.81 -11.50 11.32
C ASN A 350 -13.53 -11.11 9.86
N VAL A 351 -14.51 -11.15 8.96
CA VAL A 351 -14.33 -10.75 7.55
C VAL A 351 -15.14 -9.48 7.21
N PRO A 352 -14.52 -8.36 6.82
CA PRO A 352 -15.22 -7.13 6.38
C PRO A 352 -15.82 -7.27 4.97
N TRP A 353 -16.91 -8.04 4.85
CA TRP A 353 -17.44 -8.49 3.54
C TRP A 353 -17.87 -7.35 2.62
N ALA A 354 -18.43 -6.26 3.17
CA ALA A 354 -18.90 -5.14 2.36
C ALA A 354 -17.73 -4.42 1.67
N GLY A 355 -16.61 -4.25 2.37
CA GLY A 355 -15.40 -3.66 1.81
C GLY A 355 -14.81 -4.51 0.69
N ILE A 356 -14.82 -5.84 0.84
CA ILE A 356 -14.35 -6.79 -0.18
C ILE A 356 -15.22 -6.68 -1.45
N VAL A 357 -16.54 -6.78 -1.31
CA VAL A 357 -17.45 -6.80 -2.47
C VAL A 357 -17.45 -5.46 -3.20
N ILE A 358 -17.58 -4.33 -2.48
CA ILE A 358 -17.60 -3.00 -3.08
C ILE A 358 -16.25 -2.69 -3.71
N GLY A 359 -15.16 -2.99 -3.01
CA GLY A 359 -13.81 -2.80 -3.53
C GLY A 359 -13.52 -3.61 -4.78
N THR A 360 -13.93 -4.88 -4.82
CA THR A 360 -13.76 -5.75 -6.00
C THR A 360 -14.63 -5.27 -7.17
N ALA A 361 -15.84 -4.78 -6.90
CA ALA A 361 -16.70 -4.20 -7.92
C ALA A 361 -16.09 -2.92 -8.54
N LEU A 362 -15.58 -2.01 -7.71
CA LEU A 362 -14.86 -0.81 -8.19
C LEU A 362 -13.61 -1.20 -8.98
N THR A 363 -12.83 -2.15 -8.48
CA THR A 363 -11.66 -2.71 -9.19
C THR A 363 -12.07 -3.25 -10.57
N SER A 364 -13.19 -3.97 -10.65
CA SER A 364 -13.72 -4.53 -11.91
C SER A 364 -14.10 -3.43 -12.90
N ILE A 365 -14.76 -2.36 -12.43
CA ILE A 365 -15.12 -1.21 -13.26
C ILE A 365 -13.85 -0.55 -13.80
N THR A 366 -12.87 -0.28 -12.95
CA THR A 366 -11.61 0.35 -13.35
C THR A 366 -10.82 -0.51 -14.30
N PHE A 367 -10.76 -1.82 -14.07
CA PHE A 367 -10.12 -2.77 -14.97
C PHE A 367 -10.76 -2.75 -16.37
N VAL A 368 -12.09 -2.74 -16.46
CA VAL A 368 -12.79 -2.65 -17.76
C VAL A 368 -12.56 -1.29 -18.43
N LEU A 369 -12.64 -0.19 -17.68
CA LEU A 369 -12.40 1.15 -18.20
C LEU A 369 -10.95 1.34 -18.67
N ALA A 370 -9.99 0.61 -18.11
CA ALA A 370 -8.59 0.71 -18.48
C ALA A 370 -8.33 0.30 -19.94
N PHE A 371 -9.14 -0.59 -20.52
CA PHE A 371 -9.04 -0.95 -21.95
C PHE A 371 -9.37 0.21 -22.90
N ALA A 372 -9.96 1.31 -22.41
CA ALA A 372 -10.16 2.52 -23.20
C ALA A 372 -8.90 3.41 -23.25
N ALA A 373 -7.88 3.13 -22.44
CA ALA A 373 -6.62 3.88 -22.45
C ALA A 373 -5.57 3.20 -23.35
N GLU A 374 -4.76 4.01 -24.04
CA GLU A 374 -3.68 3.52 -24.91
C GLU A 374 -2.64 2.69 -24.15
N ASN A 375 -2.28 3.12 -22.93
CA ASN A 375 -1.39 2.37 -22.03
C ASN A 375 -2.09 2.11 -20.69
N ALA A 376 -3.06 1.18 -20.72
CA ALA A 376 -3.90 0.81 -19.60
C ALA A 376 -3.13 0.57 -18.29
N PHE A 377 -2.06 -0.23 -18.36
CA PHE A 377 -1.25 -0.58 -17.19
C PHE A 377 -0.57 0.64 -16.58
N ASN A 378 0.16 1.43 -17.37
CA ASN A 378 0.87 2.62 -16.87
C ASN A 378 -0.11 3.68 -16.35
N THR A 379 -1.24 3.89 -17.03
CA THR A 379 -2.29 4.83 -16.58
C THR A 379 -2.81 4.46 -15.20
N ILE A 380 -3.11 3.17 -14.97
CA ILE A 380 -3.54 2.69 -13.65
C ILE A 380 -2.42 2.87 -12.61
N LEU A 381 -1.18 2.51 -12.96
CA LEU A 381 -0.03 2.62 -12.06
C LEU A 381 0.24 4.07 -11.64
N LEU A 382 0.16 5.03 -12.55
CA LEU A 382 0.38 6.44 -12.24
C LEU A 382 -0.75 7.00 -11.37
N LEU A 383 -2.01 6.62 -11.62
CA LEU A 383 -3.13 6.97 -10.75
C LEU A 383 -2.97 6.38 -9.34
N ALA A 384 -2.60 5.09 -9.26
CA ALA A 384 -2.34 4.42 -8.00
C ALA A 384 -1.14 5.05 -7.28
N ALA A 385 -0.06 5.40 -7.98
CA ALA A 385 1.09 6.09 -7.43
C ALA A 385 0.69 7.44 -6.83
N PHE A 386 -0.03 8.29 -7.57
CA PHE A 386 -0.52 9.57 -7.05
C PHE A 386 -1.36 9.40 -5.77
N THR A 387 -2.34 8.48 -5.79
CA THR A 387 -3.21 8.26 -4.62
C THR A 387 -2.48 7.60 -3.45
N THR A 388 -1.38 6.86 -3.70
CA THR A 388 -0.51 6.31 -2.66
C THR A 388 0.30 7.41 -1.98
N VAL A 389 0.77 8.38 -2.77
CA VAL A 389 1.63 9.47 -2.30
C VAL A 389 0.92 10.37 -1.31
N VAL A 390 -0.39 10.56 -1.42
CA VAL A 390 -1.16 11.40 -0.50
C VAL A 390 -1.01 10.90 0.96
N PRO A 391 -1.28 9.62 1.29
CA PRO A 391 -0.97 9.04 2.59
C PRO A 391 0.48 9.20 3.05
N TYR A 392 1.43 9.09 2.12
CA TYR A 392 2.86 9.19 2.43
C TYR A 392 3.26 10.62 2.79
N LEU A 393 2.72 11.59 2.05
CA LEU A 393 2.91 13.02 2.27
C LEU A 393 2.36 13.42 3.64
N PHE A 394 1.14 13.00 3.99
CA PHE A 394 0.56 13.27 5.30
C PHE A 394 1.31 12.58 6.44
N SER A 395 1.83 11.38 6.22
CA SER A 395 2.65 10.69 7.20
C SER A 395 3.98 11.42 7.44
N ALA A 396 4.68 11.83 6.38
CA ALA A 396 5.88 12.65 6.49
C ALA A 396 5.61 13.98 7.20
N ALA A 397 4.51 14.66 6.84
CA ALA A 397 4.07 15.89 7.49
C ALA A 397 3.73 15.68 8.97
N ALA A 398 3.01 14.61 9.32
CA ALA A 398 2.68 14.28 10.71
C ALA A 398 3.95 14.02 11.52
N GLN A 399 4.92 13.32 10.94
CA GLN A 399 6.21 13.08 11.58
C GLN A 399 6.95 14.40 11.86
N LEU A 400 6.96 15.34 10.91
CA LEU A 400 7.54 16.68 11.09
C LEU A 400 6.80 17.48 12.16
N PHE A 401 5.46 17.47 12.13
CA PHE A 401 4.61 18.14 13.12
C PHE A 401 4.99 17.71 14.54
N TRP A 402 5.02 16.40 14.82
CA TRP A 402 5.39 15.88 16.14
C TRP A 402 6.84 16.17 16.54
N LEU A 403 7.76 16.29 15.58
CA LEU A 403 9.15 16.68 15.85
C LEU A 403 9.27 18.18 16.18
N ALA A 404 8.42 19.02 15.58
CA ALA A 404 8.42 20.46 15.78
C ALA A 404 7.69 20.89 17.06
N THR A 405 6.57 20.24 17.41
CA THR A 405 5.76 20.60 18.60
C THR A 405 6.33 20.04 19.90
N GLY A 406 7.08 18.93 19.85
CA GLY A 406 7.65 18.32 21.06
C GLY A 406 6.63 17.65 22.00
N GLU A 407 5.34 17.63 21.64
CA GLU A 407 4.22 17.15 22.48
C GLU A 407 4.28 15.66 22.83
N ARG A 408 5.16 14.87 22.20
CA ARG A 408 5.50 13.50 22.62
C ARG A 408 7.01 13.37 22.68
N GLN A 409 7.56 13.18 23.89
CA GLN A 409 9.00 13.21 24.19
C GLN A 409 9.83 12.52 23.10
N THR A 410 10.41 13.31 22.20
CA THR A 410 11.37 12.79 21.24
C THR A 410 12.74 12.94 21.88
N ALA A 411 13.49 11.85 22.01
CA ALA A 411 14.85 11.92 22.55
C ALA A 411 15.65 12.98 21.77
N ARG A 412 16.25 13.93 22.48
CA ARG A 412 17.07 15.03 21.92
C ARG A 412 18.19 14.48 21.01
N LYS A 413 18.69 13.27 21.34
CA LYS A 413 19.62 12.50 20.51
C LYS A 413 18.91 11.99 19.25
N GLY A 414 19.37 12.47 18.09
CA GLY A 414 18.87 12.04 16.79
C GLY A 414 17.68 12.86 16.25
N LEU A 415 17.30 13.97 16.89
CA LEU A 415 16.24 14.86 16.40
C LEU A 415 16.54 15.36 14.97
N ALA A 416 17.73 15.91 14.74
CA ALA A 416 18.15 16.40 13.43
C ALA A 416 18.04 15.32 12.34
N TRP A 417 18.54 14.12 12.62
CA TRP A 417 18.43 12.98 11.69
C TRP A 417 16.97 12.62 11.37
N ASN A 418 16.09 12.61 12.39
CA ASN A 418 14.67 12.30 12.18
C ASN A 418 13.95 13.41 11.40
N MET A 419 14.34 14.67 11.60
CA MET A 419 13.82 15.79 10.82
C MET A 419 14.30 15.68 9.37
N THR A 420 15.59 15.41 9.14
CA THR A 420 16.13 15.21 7.78
C THR A 420 15.38 14.09 7.05
N LEU A 421 15.18 12.93 7.68
CA LEU A 421 14.44 11.82 7.07
C LEU A 421 12.99 12.19 6.74
N ALA A 422 12.31 12.93 7.61
CA ALA A 422 10.94 13.34 7.37
C ALA A 422 10.82 14.43 6.28
N VAL A 423 11.79 15.35 6.20
CA VAL A 423 11.90 16.32 5.09
C VAL A 423 12.19 15.60 3.77
N VAL A 424 13.14 14.65 3.76
CA VAL A 424 13.45 13.86 2.56
C VAL A 424 12.22 13.08 2.10
N ALA A 425 11.51 12.42 3.01
CA ALA A 425 10.27 11.71 2.68
C ALA A 425 9.20 12.66 2.11
N LEU A 426 9.06 13.87 2.68
CA LEU A 426 8.10 14.88 2.20
C LEU A 426 8.45 15.38 0.79
N LEU A 427 9.72 15.75 0.56
CA LEU A 427 10.19 16.21 -0.75
C LEU A 427 10.10 15.09 -1.80
N PHE A 428 10.41 13.86 -1.40
CA PHE A 428 10.21 12.68 -2.22
C PHE A 428 8.74 12.52 -2.61
N SER A 429 7.80 12.63 -1.66
CA SER A 429 6.36 12.62 -1.96
C SER A 429 5.97 13.71 -2.96
N PHE A 430 6.44 14.95 -2.81
CA PHE A 430 6.17 16.01 -3.80
C PHE A 430 6.71 15.68 -5.19
N TRP A 431 7.94 15.14 -5.27
CA TRP A 431 8.51 14.73 -6.54
C TRP A 431 7.71 13.59 -7.19
N MET A 432 7.16 12.65 -6.42
CA MET A 432 6.31 11.58 -6.93
C MET A 432 4.96 12.09 -7.45
N ILE A 433 4.39 13.15 -6.86
CA ILE A 433 3.20 13.83 -7.42
C ILE A 433 3.53 14.40 -8.80
N PHE A 434 4.68 15.08 -8.92
CA PHE A 434 5.14 15.59 -10.21
C PHE A 434 5.38 14.46 -11.22
N GLY A 435 6.03 13.38 -10.79
CA GLY A 435 6.32 12.21 -11.61
C GLY A 435 5.09 11.45 -12.09
N ALA A 436 3.99 11.46 -11.33
CA ALA A 436 2.74 10.82 -11.74
C ALA A 436 2.14 11.44 -13.02
N GLY A 437 2.51 12.68 -13.35
CA GLY A 437 2.03 13.39 -14.53
C GLY A 437 0.68 14.10 -14.32
N SER A 438 0.39 15.07 -15.18
CA SER A 438 -0.79 15.94 -15.07
C SER A 438 -2.10 15.16 -15.07
N ASP A 439 -2.19 14.12 -15.90
CA ASP A 439 -3.44 13.40 -16.11
C ASP A 439 -3.80 12.57 -14.88
N ALA A 440 -2.84 11.83 -14.33
CA ALA A 440 -3.02 11.07 -13.10
C ALA A 440 -3.30 12.00 -11.89
N VAL A 441 -2.61 13.13 -11.80
CA VAL A 441 -2.86 14.14 -10.76
C VAL A 441 -4.26 14.73 -10.88
N PHE A 442 -4.69 15.08 -12.09
CA PHE A 442 -6.03 15.63 -12.35
C PHE A 442 -7.11 14.61 -12.01
N GLN A 443 -7.04 13.41 -12.58
CA GLN A 443 -8.00 12.32 -12.33
C GLN A 443 -8.03 11.95 -10.84
N GLY A 444 -6.86 11.74 -10.24
CA GLY A 444 -6.75 11.42 -8.82
C GLY A 444 -7.33 12.52 -7.94
N THR A 445 -7.06 13.80 -8.26
CA THR A 445 -7.64 14.93 -7.51
C THR A 445 -9.17 14.94 -7.61
N LEU A 446 -9.74 14.73 -8.80
CA LEU A 446 -11.20 14.61 -8.95
C LEU A 446 -11.77 13.48 -8.09
N MET A 447 -11.09 12.34 -8.03
CA MET A 447 -11.52 11.20 -7.22
C MET A 447 -11.39 11.45 -5.72
N LEU A 448 -10.39 12.22 -5.29
CA LEU A 448 -10.27 12.70 -3.90
C LEU A 448 -11.41 13.66 -3.55
N LEU A 449 -11.71 14.62 -4.44
CA LEU A 449 -12.82 15.56 -4.28
C LEU A 449 -14.17 14.85 -4.25
N ALA A 450 -14.34 13.75 -5.01
CA ALA A 450 -15.54 12.91 -4.97
C ALA A 450 -15.76 12.25 -3.59
N GLY A 451 -14.74 12.17 -2.74
CA GLY A 451 -14.87 11.75 -1.34
C GLY A 451 -15.52 12.81 -0.44
N ILE A 452 -15.46 14.09 -0.80
CA ILE A 452 -15.99 15.18 0.05
C ILE A 452 -17.49 15.04 0.31
N PRO A 453 -18.36 14.79 -0.70
CA PRO A 453 -19.77 14.51 -0.45
C PRO A 453 -20.00 13.35 0.51
N VAL A 454 -19.18 12.30 0.44
CA VAL A 454 -19.27 11.14 1.36
C VAL A 454 -18.89 11.55 2.78
N TYR A 455 -17.81 12.30 2.96
CA TYR A 455 -17.42 12.84 4.26
C TYR A 455 -18.50 13.73 4.88
N ILE A 456 -19.07 14.64 4.09
CA ILE A 456 -20.18 15.51 4.51
C ILE A 456 -21.38 14.66 4.94
N TRP A 457 -21.76 13.66 4.16
CA TRP A 457 -22.87 12.77 4.49
C TRP A 457 -22.62 11.97 5.76
N VAL A 458 -21.42 11.42 5.94
CA VAL A 458 -21.04 10.69 7.17
C VAL A 458 -21.12 11.61 8.38
N LYS A 459 -20.55 12.82 8.29
CA LYS A 459 -20.57 13.80 9.38
C LYS A 459 -22.00 14.28 9.71
N ALA A 460 -22.81 14.55 8.68
CA ALA A 460 -24.22 14.92 8.83
C ALA A 460 -25.03 13.79 9.51
N SER A 461 -24.78 12.53 9.16
CA SER A 461 -25.45 11.36 9.76
C SER A 461 -25.14 11.16 11.25
N ARG A 462 -24.06 11.78 11.74
CA ARG A 462 -23.66 11.77 13.17
C ARG A 462 -24.19 12.97 13.95
N GLY A 463 -24.79 13.96 13.28
CA GLY A 463 -25.21 15.21 13.91
C GLY A 463 -24.04 16.03 14.47
N GLU A 464 -22.85 15.93 13.86
CA GLU A 464 -21.67 16.67 14.30
C GLU A 464 -21.49 17.97 13.52
N TYR A 465 -21.43 19.09 14.23
CA TYR A 465 -21.34 20.44 13.65
C TYR A 465 -20.09 21.17 14.15
N GLY A 466 -19.35 21.78 13.22
CA GLY A 466 -18.20 22.64 13.55
C GLY A 466 -17.09 21.96 14.39
N PRO A 467 -16.13 22.74 14.91
CA PRO A 467 -15.31 22.34 16.05
C PRO A 467 -16.19 22.28 17.30
N LYS A 468 -16.20 21.16 18.03
CA LYS A 468 -16.74 21.13 19.40
C LYS A 468 -15.90 22.09 20.23
N GLU A 469 -16.54 23.02 20.93
CA GLU A 469 -15.93 24.15 21.65
C GLU A 469 -14.51 23.87 22.18
N ILE A 470 -13.60 24.81 21.90
CA ILE A 470 -12.40 24.99 22.71
C ILE A 470 -12.94 25.13 24.14
N LYS A 471 -12.69 24.14 25.01
CA LYS A 471 -12.98 24.31 26.44
C LYS A 471 -12.31 25.61 26.86
N HIS A 472 -13.10 26.66 27.07
CA HIS A 472 -12.64 27.85 27.74
C HIS A 472 -12.04 27.35 29.05
N ILE A 473 -10.72 27.51 29.22
CA ILE A 473 -10.13 27.52 30.54
C ILE A 473 -10.82 28.68 31.22
N THR A 474 -11.88 28.40 31.96
CA THR A 474 -12.55 29.38 32.80
C THR A 474 -11.49 29.81 33.79
N THR A 475 -10.99 31.03 33.64
CA THR A 475 -10.10 31.71 34.58
C THR A 475 -10.88 31.94 35.87
N GLY A 476 -11.03 30.88 36.67
CA GLY A 476 -11.72 30.86 37.96
C GLY A 476 -10.81 30.56 39.14
N GLU A 477 -9.51 30.38 38.92
CA GLU A 477 -8.53 30.09 39.97
C GLU A 477 -7.34 31.07 39.93
N LEU A 478 -7.67 32.36 39.92
CA LEU A 478 -6.79 33.41 40.42
C LEU A 478 -7.57 34.23 41.44
N ARG A 479 -7.67 33.69 42.66
CA ARG A 479 -7.88 34.47 43.88
C ARG A 479 -6.92 34.00 44.95
#